data_AF-A0A2S9G3Y6-F1
#
_entry.id   AF-A0A2S9G3Y6-F1
#
_cell.length_a   1.000
_cell.length_b   1.000
_cell.length_c   1.000
_cell.angle_alpha   90.00
_cell.angle_beta   90.00
_cell.angle_gamma   90.00
#
_symmetry.space_group_name_H-M   'P 1'
#
loop_
_entity.id
_entity.type
_entity.pdbx_description
1 polymer ?
#
loop_
_entity_poly.entity_id
_entity_poly.type
_entity_poly.pdbx_seq_one_letter_code
_entity_poly.pdbx_strand_id
1 'polypeptide(L)' 'DDGDGGAHLAKGHGLAGLDDRVRAAGGTLSVVSPVGGPTTIAGELAC' A
#
# COMPACT_ATOMS: atom_id res chain seq x y z
N ASP A 1 0.40 -10.91 -1.19
CA ASP A 1 1.28 -11.35 -0.09
C ASP A 1 0.43 -12.21 0.80
N ASP A 2 0.89 -13.41 1.11
CA ASP A 2 0.11 -14.45 1.80
C ASP A 2 0.45 -14.51 3.31
N GLY A 3 1.10 -13.46 3.84
CA GLY A 3 1.38 -13.32 5.27
C GLY A 3 0.14 -13.03 6.13
N ASP A 4 0.33 -12.93 7.44
CA ASP A 4 -0.74 -12.82 8.44
C ASP A 4 -1.44 -11.44 8.51
N GLY A 5 -1.15 -10.55 7.56
CA GLY A 5 -1.79 -9.24 7.43
C GLY A 5 -1.35 -8.19 8.46
N GLY A 6 -2.12 -7.10 8.56
CA GLY A 6 -1.81 -5.96 9.43
C GLY A 6 -0.85 -4.93 8.85
N ALA A 7 -0.60 -4.97 7.53
CA ALA A 7 0.16 -3.94 6.85
C ALA A 7 -0.57 -2.59 6.97
N HIS A 8 0.16 -1.56 7.40
CA HIS A 8 -0.42 -0.27 7.69
C HIS A 8 0.50 0.84 7.19
N LEU A 9 -0.08 1.81 6.48
CA LEU A 9 0.67 2.93 5.89
C LEU A 9 1.50 3.70 6.93
N ALA A 10 1.02 3.82 8.17
CA ALA A 10 1.70 4.55 9.23
C ALA A 10 2.70 3.73 10.08
N LYS A 11 2.73 2.39 9.96
CA LYS A 11 3.70 1.55 10.70
C LYS A 11 4.89 1.23 9.79
N GLY A 12 5.76 2.22 9.59
CA GLY A 12 7.01 2.07 8.83
C GLY A 12 7.09 2.98 7.61
N HIS A 13 8.29 3.14 7.06
CA HIS A 13 8.58 4.10 5.97
C HIS A 13 8.34 3.52 4.57
N GLY A 14 8.21 2.20 4.43
CA GLY A 14 8.09 1.55 3.12
C GLY A 14 6.81 1.92 2.37
N LEU A 15 5.66 1.65 2.99
CA LEU A 15 4.34 1.90 2.41
C LEU A 15 4.01 3.40 2.32
N ALA A 16 4.36 4.18 3.35
CA ALA A 16 4.23 5.63 3.30
C ALA A 16 5.02 6.23 2.12
N GLY A 17 6.30 5.84 1.97
CA GLY A 17 7.11 6.32 0.86
C GLY A 17 6.64 5.85 -0.51
N LEU A 18 5.93 4.71 -0.60
CA LEU A 18 5.31 4.25 -1.83
C LEU A 18 4.07 5.09 -2.18
N ASP A 19 3.23 5.40 -1.19
CA ASP A 19 2.05 6.28 -1.34
C ASP A 19 2.47 7.67 -1.84
N ASP A 20 3.51 8.25 -1.23
CA ASP A 20 4.07 9.54 -1.65
C ASP A 20 4.54 9.52 -3.11
N ARG A 21 5.24 8.46 -3.53
CA ARG A 21 5.74 8.31 -4.90
C ARG A 21 4.61 8.14 -5.92
N VAL A 22 3.60 7.35 -5.58
CA VAL A 22 2.43 7.15 -6.45
C VAL A 22 1.65 8.46 -6.61
N ARG A 23 1.44 9.21 -5.52
CA ARG A 23 0.83 10.54 -5.59
C ARG A 23 1.64 11.55 -6.39
N ALA A 24 2.96 11.54 -6.25
CA ALA A 24 3.84 12.42 -7.03
C ALA A 24 3.75 12.14 -8.54
N ALA A 25 3.43 10.91 -8.93
CA ALA A 25 3.15 10.50 -10.31
C ALA A 25 1.68 10.70 -10.73
N GLY A 26 0.86 11.39 -9.92
CA GLY A 26 -0.56 11.64 -10.22
C GLY A 26 -1.47 10.43 -10.04
N GLY A 27 -1.01 9.41 -9.30
CA GLY A 27 -1.73 8.16 -9.08
C GLY A 27 -2.34 8.00 -7.70
N THR A 28 -2.90 6.83 -7.45
CA THR A 28 -3.50 6.41 -6.18
C THR A 28 -2.94 5.05 -5.73
N LEU A 29 -2.68 4.91 -4.42
CA LEU A 29 -2.28 3.65 -3.80
C LEU A 29 -3.39 3.15 -2.87
N SER A 30 -3.75 1.88 -2.99
CA SER A 30 -4.69 1.19 -2.11
C SER A 30 -4.02 -0.01 -1.44
N VAL A 31 -4.35 -0.23 -0.17
CA VAL A 31 -3.82 -1.33 0.64
C VAL A 31 -4.97 -2.00 1.38
N VAL A 32 -5.11 -3.30 1.19
CA VAL A 32 -6.06 -4.16 1.89
C VAL A 32 -5.26 -5.22 2.63
N SER A 33 -5.27 -5.18 3.95
CA SER A 33 -4.51 -6.08 4.81
C SER A 33 -5.31 -6.44 6.07
N PRO A 34 -6.35 -7.28 5.95
CA PRO A 34 -7.11 -7.76 7.10
C PRO A 34 -6.21 -8.51 8.09
N VAL A 35 -6.54 -8.45 9.38
CA VAL A 35 -5.81 -9.19 10.42
C VAL A 35 -5.97 -10.70 10.21
N GLY A 36 -4.86 -11.44 10.19
CA GLY A 36 -4.82 -12.90 9.99
C GLY A 36 -5.03 -13.34 8.55
N GLY A 37 -4.97 -12.43 7.58
CA GLY A 37 -5.20 -12.71 6.17
C GLY A 37 -4.20 -12.01 5.25
N PRO A 38 -4.26 -12.27 3.93
CA PRO A 38 -3.25 -11.81 2.99
C PRO A 38 -3.26 -10.29 2.84
N THR A 39 -2.11 -9.75 2.44
CA THR A 39 -1.96 -8.34 2.07
C THR A 39 -1.99 -8.17 0.56
N THR A 40 -2.86 -7.27 0.10
CA THR A 40 -2.95 -6.81 -1.29
C THR A 40 -2.64 -5.32 -1.36
N ILE A 41 -1.76 -4.94 -2.29
CA ILE A 41 -1.37 -3.55 -2.56
C ILE A 41 -1.58 -3.30 -4.05
N ALA A 42 -2.29 -2.23 -4.42
CA ALA A 42 -2.51 -1.84 -5.80
C ALA A 42 -2.22 -0.34 -6.00
N GLY A 43 -1.48 -0.02 -7.06
CA GLY A 43 -1.16 1.34 -7.46
C GLY A 43 -1.70 1.61 -8.87
N GLU A 44 -2.46 2.69 -9.03
CA GLU A 44 -2.98 3.15 -10.31
C GLU A 44 -2.32 4.48 -10.67
N LEU A 45 -1.82 4.61 -11.90
CA LEU A 45 -1.15 5.81 -12.40
C LEU A 45 -1.94 6.41 -13.55
N ALA A 46 -2.09 7.73 -13.58
CA ALA A 46 -2.64 8.44 -14.73
C ALA A 46 -1.54 8.62 -15.78
N CYS A 47 -1.85 8.27 -17.04
CA CYS A 47 -0.97 8.46 -18.20
C CYS A 47 -1.15 9.84 -18.83
#